data_AF-A0A929J138-F1
#
_entry.id   AF-A0A929J138-F1
#
_cell.length_a   1.000
_cell.length_b   1.000
_cell.length_c   1.000
_cell.angle_alpha   90.00
_cell.angle_beta   90.00
_cell.angle_gamma   90.00
#
_symmetry.space_group_name_H-M   'P 1'
#
loop_
_entity.id
_entity.type
_entity.pdbx_description
1 polymer ?
#
loop_
_entity_poly.entity_id
_entity_poly.type
_entity_poly.pdbx_seq_one_letter_code
_entity_poly.pdbx_strand_id
1 'polypeptide(L)' 'FRVGYGKGFYDRFLLKCHQDIIKIGLSKFEPVDKIDDINEYDIKMDFCVMAEHTWVFNK' A
#
# COMPACT_ATOMS: atom_id res chain seq x y z
N PHE A 1 2.58 -3.70 -2.01
CA PHE A 1 2.67 -2.32 -2.56
C PHE A 1 1.27 -1.88 -3.00
N ARG A 2 1.10 -0.65 -3.48
CA ARG A 2 -0.18 -0.14 -4.00
C ARG A 2 0.02 0.49 -5.37
N VAL A 3 -0.99 0.46 -6.23
CA VAL A 3 -1.02 1.22 -7.48
C VAL A 3 -1.76 2.52 -7.23
N GLY A 4 -1.13 3.65 -7.52
CA GLY A 4 -1.73 5.00 -7.39
C GLY A 4 -2.03 5.63 -8.74
N TYR A 5 -2.55 6.85 -8.72
CA TYR A 5 -2.83 7.67 -9.92
C TYR A 5 -1.58 8.34 -10.53
N GLY A 6 -0.39 7.85 -10.19
CA GLY A 6 0.89 8.47 -10.55
C GLY A 6 1.28 9.65 -9.65
N LYS A 7 2.47 10.22 -9.92
CA LYS A 7 3.09 11.37 -9.21
C LYS A 7 3.66 11.11 -7.81
N GLY A 8 3.54 9.91 -7.24
CA GLY A 8 4.24 9.52 -6.00
C GLY A 8 3.92 10.36 -4.76
N PHE A 9 2.72 10.96 -4.69
CA PHE A 9 2.35 11.82 -3.56
C PHE A 9 2.34 11.08 -2.23
N TYR A 10 1.72 9.90 -2.22
CA TYR A 10 1.60 9.08 -1.01
C TYR A 10 2.93 8.50 -0.57
N ASP A 11 3.83 8.10 -1.49
CA ASP A 11 5.16 7.61 -1.10
C ASP A 11 5.98 8.71 -0.44
N ARG A 12 5.98 9.93 -1.00
CA ARG A 12 6.63 11.09 -0.35
C ARG A 12 6.01 11.48 0.98
N PHE A 13 4.70 11.26 1.16
CA PHE A 13 4.01 11.53 2.41
C PHE A 13 4.34 10.47 3.47
N LEU A 14 4.23 9.20 3.12
CA LEU A 14 4.50 8.07 4.00
C LEU A 14 5.98 8.00 4.45
N LEU A 15 6.90 8.46 3.61
CA LEU A 15 8.32 8.60 3.98
C LEU A 15 8.55 9.57 5.15
N LYS A 16 7.64 10.54 5.35
CA LYS A 16 7.72 11.52 6.43
C LYS A 16 7.00 11.06 7.70
N CYS A 17 6.29 9.94 7.65
CA CYS A 17 5.62 9.38 8.81
C CYS A 17 6.63 8.68 9.74
N HIS A 18 6.24 8.51 11.01
CA HIS A 18 7.01 7.69 11.94
C HIS A 18 7.15 6.26 11.44
N GLN A 19 8.26 5.60 11.76
CA GLN A 19 8.51 4.22 11.32
C GLN A 19 7.45 3.23 11.84
N ASP A 20 6.85 3.53 12.99
CA ASP A 20 5.88 2.67 13.67
C ASP A 20 4.43 2.87 13.20
N ILE A 21 4.19 3.65 12.13
CA ILE A 21 2.83 3.81 11.61
C ILE A 21 2.36 2.54 10.92
N ILE A 22 1.09 2.19 11.13
CA ILE A 22 0.40 1.12 10.43
C ILE A 22 -0.22 1.68 9.15
N LYS A 23 0.09 1.08 8.00
CA LYS A 23 -0.34 1.52 6.67
C LYS A 23 -1.45 0.59 6.19
N ILE A 24 -2.68 1.09 6.17
CA ILE A 24 -3.87 0.32 5.78
C ILE A 24 -4.44 0.90 4.48
N GLY A 25 -4.55 0.06 3.45
CA GLY A 25 -5.26 0.39 2.22
C GLY A 25 -6.73 -0.03 2.30
N LEU A 26 -7.62 0.73 1.68
CA LEU A 26 -9.02 0.33 1.48
C LEU A 26 -9.23 0.01 0.01
N SER A 27 -9.73 -1.18 -0.28
CA SER A 27 -9.99 -1.62 -1.66
C SER A 27 -11.41 -2.15 -1.81
N LYS A 28 -11.95 -2.04 -3.03
CA LYS A 28 -13.16 -2.76 -3.48
C LYS A 28 -12.81 -3.98 -4.33
N PHE A 29 -11.54 -4.14 -4.67
CA PHE A 29 -11.02 -5.17 -5.55
C PHE A 29 -10.03 -6.04 -4.77
N GLU A 30 -10.01 -7.33 -5.11
CA GLU A 30 -9.01 -8.26 -4.62
C GLU A 30 -7.58 -7.78 -4.94
N PRO A 31 -6.59 -8.11 -4.09
CA PRO A 31 -5.20 -7.88 -4.40
C PRO A 31 -4.79 -8.70 -5.62
N VAL A 32 -3.83 -8.17 -6.38
CA VAL A 32 -3.24 -8.85 -7.52
C VAL A 32 -1.93 -9.52 -7.11
N ASP A 33 -1.59 -10.64 -7.75
CA ASP A 33 -0.38 -11.41 -7.45
C ASP A 33 0.90 -10.59 -7.68
N LYS A 34 0.87 -9.67 -8.66
CA LYS A 34 2.01 -8.84 -9.03
C LYS A 34 1.57 -7.44 -9.46
N ILE A 35 2.36 -6.45 -9.06
CA ILE A 35 2.34 -5.10 -9.64
C ILE A 35 3.60 -4.99 -10.52
N ASP A 36 3.43 -4.72 -11.81
CA ASP A 36 4.55 -4.74 -12.76
C ASP A 36 5.43 -3.48 -12.67
N ASP A 37 4.85 -2.33 -12.34
CA ASP A 37 5.53 -1.03 -12.27
C ASP A 37 5.83 -0.66 -10.82
N ILE A 38 6.77 -1.39 -10.20
CA ILE A 38 7.27 -1.08 -8.85
C ILE A 38 8.59 -0.34 -8.96
N ASN A 39 8.75 0.72 -8.19
CA ASN A 39 9.97 1.50 -8.05
C ASN A 39 10.60 1.32 -6.65
N GLU A 40 11.89 1.60 -6.53
CA GLU A 40 12.65 1.58 -5.26
C GLU A 40 12.08 2.52 -4.19
N TYR A 41 11.35 3.57 -4.61
CA TYR A 41 10.71 4.55 -3.72
C TYR A 41 9.31 4.15 -3.25
N ASP A 42 8.73 3.06 -3.77
CA ASP A 42 7.39 2.66 -3.40
C ASP A 42 7.34 2.13 -1.97
N ILE A 43 6.36 2.60 -1.20
CA ILE A 43 6.21 2.19 0.19
C ILE A 43 5.18 1.05 0.30
N LYS A 44 5.59 -0.05 0.94
CA LYS A 44 4.73 -1.21 1.22
C LYS A 44 3.58 -0.84 2.15
N MET A 45 2.44 -1.47 1.93
CA MET A 45 1.28 -1.42 2.83
C MET A 45 1.35 -2.60 3.78
N ASP A 46 0.88 -2.41 5.01
CA ASP A 46 0.85 -3.46 6.02
C ASP A 46 -0.43 -4.30 5.87
N PHE A 47 -1.54 -3.63 5.55
CA PHE A 47 -2.86 -4.24 5.38
C PHE A 47 -3.60 -3.71 4.16
N CYS A 48 -4.52 -4.51 3.62
CA CYS A 48 -5.60 -4.05 2.75
C CYS A 48 -6.94 -4.55 3.29
N VAL A 49 -7.85 -3.63 3.56
CA VAL A 49 -9.19 -3.91 4.08
C VAL A 49 -10.18 -3.82 2.93
N MET A 50 -11.09 -4.78 2.89
CA MET A 50 -12.24 -4.87 1.98
C MET A 50 -13.50 -5.08 2.83
N ALA A 51 -14.69 -5.02 2.23
CA ALA A 51 -15.92 -5.15 2.98
C ALA A 51 -16.07 -6.55 3.59
N GLU A 52 -15.55 -7.57 2.92
CA GLU A 52 -15.73 -8.98 3.27
C GLU A 52 -14.53 -9.57 4.02
N HIS A 53 -13.33 -9.03 3.84
CA HIS A 53 -12.10 -9.59 4.42
C HIS A 53 -10.98 -8.56 4.53
N THR A 54 -9.90 -8.95 5.22
CA THR A 54 -8.69 -8.14 5.39
C THR A 54 -7.47 -8.96 5.00
N TRP A 55 -6.64 -8.41 4.12
CA TRP A 55 -5.35 -8.95 3.71
C TRP A 55 -4.23 -8.38 4.57
N VAL A 56 -3.31 -9.23 5.00
CA VAL A 56 -2.13 -8.87 5.78
C VAL A 56 -0.88 -9.14 4.93
N PHE A 57 -0.05 -8.11 4.70
CA PHE A 57 1.12 -8.20 3.82
C PHE A 57 2.44 -8.11 4.54
N ASN A 58 2.51 -7.32 5.61
CA ASN A 58 3.68 -7.26 6.48
C ASN A 58 3.30 -7.80 7.85
N LYS A 59 4.08 -8.77 8.32
CA LYS A 59 4.33 -8.97 9.75
C LYS A 59 5.76 -8.52 10.03
#